data_AF-A0A8H7Y6H4-F1
#
_entry.id   AF-A0A8H7Y6H4-F1
#
_cell.length_a   1.000
_cell.length_b   1.000
_cell.length_c   1.000
_cell.angle_alpha   90.00
_cell.angle_beta   90.00
_cell.angle_gamma   90.00
#
_symmetry.space_group_name_H-M   'P 1'
#
loop_
_entity.id
_entity.type
_entity.pdbx_description
1 polymer ?
#
loop_
_entity_poly.entity_id
_entity_poly.type
_entity_poly.pdbx_seq_one_letter_code
_entity_poly.pdbx_strand_id
1 'polypeptide(L)'
;MRLLMDYETEPQHNEINLIRLVRRLEKSVANVDDWKPSASLRKEEIYLSALKSLQNVKFAKRLVKNIEADDFEPPPKKLQRLDDAKAKLERVESFLSNVEKTTKPEPKEPIPILPTLPVPRPPLTPSHIEPSQQQRSQSPTPQELKEKSPSPALSKNNLFITPPDPEEMSPTLITTALPSLLPSSYPPETATTSAFSRNFGPTPTARKLGGTHASTAVQEELSTQLELMAQQLKRNAMHFSTSLEKDKAVVEQAQAKLEGNYDMMQQERVRLRDHSGKSRSTTCMTLGIVILVLLVFMLMVSVIRFS
;
A
#
# COMPACT_ATOMS: atom_id res chain seq x y z
N MET A 1 -33.87 27.76 10.97
CA MET A 1 -33.20 28.92 10.36
C MET A 1 -31.71 28.91 10.71
N ARG A 2 -30.95 27.93 10.19
CA ARG A 2 -29.51 27.73 10.51
C ARG A 2 -28.76 26.91 9.42
N LEU A 3 -29.14 27.07 8.16
CA LEU A 3 -28.54 26.34 7.02
C LEU A 3 -28.30 27.31 5.85
N LEU A 4 -27.42 28.31 6.03
CA LEU A 4 -27.11 29.26 4.96
C LEU A 4 -25.72 29.92 5.10
N MET A 5 -24.73 29.24 5.70
CA MET A 5 -23.43 29.86 6.03
C MET A 5 -22.22 28.91 5.85
N ASP A 6 -22.29 27.90 4.99
CA ASP A 6 -21.15 27.00 4.72
C ASP A 6 -20.49 27.23 3.34
N TYR A 7 -20.97 28.19 2.54
CA TYR A 7 -20.48 28.40 1.16
C TYR A 7 -19.26 29.34 1.03
N GLU A 8 -18.88 30.10 2.06
CA GLU A 8 -17.71 31.00 1.98
C GLU A 8 -16.39 30.35 2.41
N THR A 9 -16.42 29.22 3.12
CA THR A 9 -15.21 28.62 3.72
C THR A 9 -14.40 27.76 2.74
N GLU A 10 -15.04 27.14 1.75
CA GLU A 10 -14.37 26.28 0.76
C GLU A 10 -13.36 27.03 -0.13
N PRO A 11 -13.68 28.20 -0.74
CA PRO A 11 -12.72 28.92 -1.58
C PRO A 11 -11.52 29.44 -0.78
N GLN A 12 -11.74 29.83 0.47
CA GLN A 12 -10.66 30.25 1.37
C GLN A 12 -9.75 29.07 1.75
N HIS A 13 -10.33 27.88 1.98
CA HIS A 13 -9.56 26.68 2.30
C HIS A 13 -8.63 26.28 1.15
N ASN A 14 -9.14 26.32 -0.08
CA ASN A 14 -8.37 26.02 -1.28
C ASN A 14 -7.20 27.00 -1.47
N GLU A 15 -7.40 28.29 -1.20
CA GLU A 15 -6.34 29.30 -1.25
C GLU A 15 -5.25 29.04 -0.20
N ILE A 16 -5.63 28.79 1.06
CA ILE A 16 -4.68 28.50 2.14
C ILE A 16 -3.87 27.23 1.83
N ASN A 17 -4.54 26.19 1.33
CA ASN A 17 -3.90 24.95 0.94
C ASN A 17 -2.94 25.14 -0.23
N LEU A 18 -3.32 25.93 -1.24
CA LEU A 18 -2.46 26.26 -2.37
C LEU A 18 -1.17 26.94 -1.88
N ILE A 19 -1.29 27.98 -1.05
CA ILE A 19 -0.13 28.72 -0.54
C ILE A 19 0.79 27.79 0.27
N ARG A 20 0.22 26.95 1.14
CA ARG A 20 0.98 26.00 1.95
C ARG A 20 1.68 24.96 1.08
N LEU A 21 1.01 24.45 0.06
CA LEU A 21 1.54 23.44 -0.85
C LEU A 21 2.66 24.01 -1.71
N VAL A 22 2.47 25.20 -2.29
CA VAL A 22 3.49 25.88 -3.09
C VAL A 22 4.73 26.14 -2.25
N ARG A 23 4.60 26.65 -1.03
CA ARG A 23 5.76 26.84 -0.12
C ARG A 23 6.49 25.54 0.19
N ARG A 24 5.75 24.44 0.40
CA ARG A 24 6.34 23.12 0.66
C ARG A 24 7.11 22.61 -0.56
N LEU A 25 6.54 22.79 -1.76
CA LEU A 25 7.17 22.41 -3.02
C LEU A 25 8.43 23.23 -3.29
N GLU A 26 8.36 24.56 -3.11
CA GLU A 26 9.52 25.44 -3.22
C GLU A 26 10.62 25.02 -2.25
N LYS A 27 10.28 24.73 -0.99
CA LYS A 27 11.24 24.27 0.02
C LYS A 27 11.88 22.93 -0.35
N SER A 28 11.11 21.98 -0.90
CA SER A 28 11.65 20.69 -1.33
C SER A 28 12.57 20.81 -2.56
N VAL A 29 12.35 21.80 -3.42
CA VAL A 29 13.17 22.03 -4.61
C VAL A 29 14.38 22.93 -4.33
N ALA A 30 14.30 23.81 -3.33
CA ALA A 30 15.39 24.73 -2.99
C ALA A 30 16.71 24.03 -2.64
N ASN A 31 16.64 22.83 -2.06
CA ASN A 31 17.82 22.02 -1.77
C ASN A 31 18.25 21.24 -3.00
N VAL A 32 19.00 21.88 -3.90
CA VAL A 32 19.47 21.25 -5.16
C VAL A 32 20.30 19.99 -4.91
N ASP A 33 21.00 19.90 -3.78
CA ASP A 33 21.84 18.76 -3.44
C ASP A 33 21.04 17.50 -3.07
N ASP A 34 19.79 17.64 -2.59
CA ASP A 34 18.89 16.51 -2.30
C ASP A 34 18.46 15.78 -3.60
N TRP A 35 18.60 16.44 -4.75
CA TRP A 35 18.23 15.93 -6.07
C TRP A 35 19.41 15.35 -6.87
N LYS A 36 20.62 15.36 -6.30
CA LYS A 36 21.81 14.77 -6.92
C LYS A 36 22.01 13.34 -6.42
N PRO A 37 22.39 12.37 -7.29
CA PRO A 37 22.79 11.05 -6.85
C PRO A 37 23.98 11.17 -5.91
N SER A 38 23.79 10.87 -4.64
CA SER A 38 24.85 10.82 -3.63
C SER A 38 25.05 9.39 -3.18
N ALA A 39 26.18 9.10 -2.51
CA ALA A 39 26.49 7.76 -2.03
C ALA A 39 25.39 7.16 -1.11
N SER A 40 24.56 8.01 -0.50
CA SER A 40 23.46 7.61 0.37
C SER A 40 22.10 7.49 -0.33
N LEU A 41 21.87 8.17 -1.47
CA LEU A 41 20.58 8.24 -2.15
C LEU A 41 20.63 7.54 -3.51
N ARG A 42 19.89 6.43 -3.64
CA ARG A 42 19.80 5.69 -4.90
C ARG A 42 19.07 6.53 -5.94
N LYS A 43 19.49 6.43 -7.21
CA LYS A 43 18.89 7.15 -8.35
C LYS A 43 17.37 6.89 -8.44
N GLU A 44 16.95 5.67 -8.10
CA GLU A 44 15.54 5.25 -8.07
C GLU A 44 14.72 6.03 -7.03
N GLU A 45 15.28 6.31 -5.85
CA GLU A 45 14.59 7.04 -4.79
C GLU A 45 14.38 8.51 -5.17
N ILE A 46 15.38 9.11 -5.83
CA ILE A 46 15.29 10.48 -6.36
C ILE A 46 14.21 10.55 -7.45
N TYR A 47 14.17 9.58 -8.36
CA TYR A 47 13.16 9.49 -9.39
C TYR A 47 11.73 9.37 -8.81
N LEU A 48 11.54 8.49 -7.81
CA LEU A 48 10.25 8.34 -7.13
C LEU A 48 9.84 9.62 -6.38
N SER A 49 10.79 10.30 -5.73
CA SER A 49 10.55 11.59 -5.07
C SER A 49 10.15 12.68 -6.07
N ALA A 50 10.81 12.71 -7.23
CA ALA A 50 10.52 13.66 -8.30
C ALA A 50 9.09 13.44 -8.84
N LEU A 51 8.70 12.18 -9.10
CA LEU A 51 7.34 11.83 -9.52
C LEU A 51 6.28 12.25 -8.51
N LYS A 52 6.51 11.97 -7.21
CA LYS A 52 5.62 12.38 -6.13
C LYS A 52 5.46 13.90 -6.09
N SER A 53 6.57 14.63 -6.23
CA SER A 53 6.57 16.10 -6.26
C SER A 53 5.86 16.64 -7.51
N LEU A 54 6.02 15.99 -8.67
CA LEU A 54 5.32 16.35 -9.90
C LEU A 54 3.80 16.13 -9.78
N GLN A 55 3.36 15.08 -9.09
CA GLN A 55 1.95 14.86 -8.79
C GLN A 55 1.39 15.97 -7.89
N ASN A 56 2.14 16.40 -6.89
CA ASN A 56 1.77 17.54 -6.03
C ASN A 56 1.66 18.84 -6.83
N VAL A 57 2.54 19.08 -7.80
CA VAL A 57 2.45 20.22 -8.74
C VAL A 57 1.17 20.15 -9.58
N LYS A 58 0.83 18.97 -10.12
CA LYS A 58 -0.43 18.78 -10.87
C LYS A 58 -1.66 19.06 -10.01
N PHE A 59 -1.65 18.62 -8.76
CA PHE A 59 -2.71 18.91 -7.80
C PHE A 59 -2.80 20.41 -7.48
N ALA A 60 -1.67 21.08 -7.24
CA ALA A 60 -1.63 22.53 -7.04
C ALA A 60 -2.17 23.31 -8.25
N LYS A 61 -1.84 22.90 -9.48
CA LYS A 61 -2.42 23.49 -10.71
C LYS A 61 -3.93 23.29 -10.77
N ARG A 62 -4.45 22.14 -10.32
CA ARG A 62 -5.90 21.91 -10.22
C ARG A 62 -6.53 22.84 -9.18
N LEU A 63 -5.88 23.05 -8.04
CA LEU A 63 -6.36 24.01 -7.03
C LEU A 63 -6.43 25.43 -7.60
N VAL A 64 -5.41 25.88 -8.34
CA VAL A 64 -5.44 27.20 -9.00
C VAL A 64 -6.66 27.31 -9.93
N LYS A 65 -6.89 26.33 -10.79
CA LYS A 65 -8.05 26.32 -11.70
C LYS A 65 -9.38 26.32 -10.97
N ASN A 66 -9.47 25.60 -9.84
CA ASN A 66 -10.69 25.58 -9.03
C ASN A 66 -10.97 26.95 -8.40
N ILE A 67 -9.93 27.63 -7.88
CA ILE A 67 -10.07 28.97 -7.30
C ILE A 67 -10.46 29.98 -8.38
N GLU A 68 -9.90 29.88 -9.58
CA GLU A 68 -10.26 30.73 -10.73
C GLU A 68 -11.70 30.50 -11.23
N ALA A 69 -12.19 29.27 -11.13
CA ALA A 69 -13.55 28.94 -11.56
C ALA A 69 -14.63 29.42 -10.58
N ASP A 70 -14.28 29.56 -9.29
CA ASP A 70 -15.19 29.97 -8.23
C ASP A 70 -15.38 31.49 -8.17
N ASP A 71 -14.30 32.27 -8.37
CA ASP A 71 -14.35 33.73 -8.35
C ASP A 71 -14.61 34.28 -9.76
N PHE A 72 -15.85 34.72 -10.00
CA PHE A 72 -16.23 35.39 -11.26
C PHE A 72 -15.54 36.76 -11.44
N GLU A 73 -15.12 37.41 -10.35
CA GLU A 73 -14.41 38.70 -10.38
C GLU A 73 -13.45 38.81 -9.19
N PRO A 74 -12.25 38.18 -9.26
CA PRO A 74 -11.33 38.17 -8.13
C PRO A 74 -10.76 39.57 -7.89
N PRO A 75 -10.61 40.00 -6.62
CA PRO A 75 -9.96 41.26 -6.31
C PRO A 75 -8.51 41.26 -6.85
N PRO A 76 -7.98 42.41 -7.32
CA PRO A 76 -6.71 42.47 -8.05
C PRO A 76 -5.52 41.91 -7.25
N LYS A 77 -5.55 42.05 -5.91
CA LYS A 77 -4.54 41.48 -5.01
C LYS A 77 -4.53 39.95 -5.00
N LYS A 78 -5.70 39.31 -5.14
CA LYS A 78 -5.84 37.84 -5.18
C LYS A 78 -5.33 37.31 -6.51
N LEU A 79 -5.66 38.00 -7.60
CA LEU A 79 -5.14 37.67 -8.94
C LEU A 79 -3.61 37.69 -8.98
N GLN A 80 -2.99 38.74 -8.43
CA GLN A 80 -1.53 38.83 -8.33
C GLN A 80 -0.90 37.64 -7.58
N ARG A 81 -1.51 37.22 -6.45
CA ARG A 81 -1.03 36.06 -5.68
C ARG A 81 -1.17 34.75 -6.44
N LEU A 82 -2.25 34.58 -7.20
CA LEU A 82 -2.46 33.40 -8.03
C LEU A 82 -1.44 33.34 -9.17
N ASP A 83 -1.15 34.47 -9.80
CA ASP A 83 -0.17 34.55 -10.87
C ASP A 83 1.26 34.31 -10.33
N ASP A 84 1.60 34.86 -9.17
CA ASP A 84 2.84 34.54 -8.47
C ASP A 84 2.95 33.03 -8.18
N ALA A 85 1.86 32.41 -7.70
CA ALA A 85 1.81 30.98 -7.43
C ALA A 85 1.97 30.15 -8.70
N LYS A 86 1.34 30.54 -9.81
CA LYS A 86 1.50 29.89 -11.13
C LYS A 86 2.94 29.95 -11.61
N ALA A 87 3.56 31.13 -11.58
CA ALA A 87 4.95 31.31 -12.00
C ALA A 87 5.92 30.46 -11.17
N LYS A 88 5.68 30.36 -9.86
CA LYS A 88 6.43 29.48 -8.95
C LYS A 88 6.22 28.00 -9.28
N LEU A 89 4.98 27.59 -9.54
CA LEU A 89 4.64 26.23 -9.93
C LEU A 89 5.30 25.82 -11.24
N GLU A 90 5.36 26.71 -12.23
CA GLU A 90 6.02 26.48 -13.52
C GLU A 90 7.54 26.35 -13.37
N ARG A 91 8.16 27.17 -12.51
CA ARG A 91 9.59 27.03 -12.17
C ARG A 91 9.87 25.68 -11.48
N VAL A 92 9.03 25.27 -10.54
CA VAL A 92 9.16 23.98 -9.85
C VAL A 92 8.95 22.81 -10.81
N GLU A 93 7.95 22.90 -11.69
CA GLU A 93 7.65 21.87 -12.68
C GLU A 93 8.80 21.68 -13.67
N SER A 94 9.33 22.77 -14.23
CA SER A 94 10.45 22.71 -15.17
C SER A 94 11.69 22.09 -14.52
N PHE A 95 12.00 22.43 -13.26
CA PHE A 95 13.07 21.78 -12.50
C PHE A 95 12.81 20.28 -12.31
N LEU A 96 11.63 19.90 -11.81
CA LEU A 96 11.29 18.49 -11.56
C LEU A 96 11.26 17.66 -12.84
N SER A 97 10.77 18.20 -13.95
CA SER A 97 10.80 17.52 -15.25
C SER A 97 12.22 17.34 -15.77
N ASN A 98 13.15 18.26 -15.48
CA ASN A 98 14.56 18.07 -15.80
C ASN A 98 15.18 16.97 -14.93
N VAL A 99 14.89 16.94 -13.63
CA VAL A 99 15.34 15.88 -12.72
C VAL A 99 14.77 14.52 -13.12
N GLU A 100 13.50 14.44 -13.49
CA GLU A 100 12.86 13.21 -13.95
C GLU A 100 13.56 12.65 -15.18
N LYS A 101 13.90 13.50 -16.16
CA LYS A 101 14.62 13.09 -17.37
C LYS A 101 16.02 12.58 -17.07
N THR A 102 16.75 13.18 -16.13
CA THR A 102 18.11 12.75 -15.77
C THR A 102 18.12 11.50 -14.89
N THR A 103 17.08 11.33 -14.06
CA THR A 103 16.99 10.23 -13.09
C THR A 103 16.20 9.02 -13.59
N LYS A 104 15.56 9.09 -14.75
CA LYS A 104 14.80 7.98 -15.34
C LYS A 104 15.65 6.70 -15.32
N PRO A 105 15.21 5.63 -14.62
CA PRO A 105 15.93 4.38 -14.61
C PRO A 105 15.89 3.78 -16.01
N GLU A 106 17.03 3.26 -16.46
CA GLU A 106 17.11 2.51 -17.70
C GLU A 106 16.26 1.24 -17.54
N PRO A 107 15.32 0.95 -18.45
CA PRO A 107 14.51 -0.26 -18.38
C PRO A 107 15.43 -1.47 -18.47
N LYS A 108 15.71 -2.12 -17.33
CA LYS A 108 16.38 -3.42 -17.33
C LYS A 108 15.34 -4.46 -17.69
N GLU A 109 15.41 -4.95 -18.93
CA GLU A 109 14.63 -6.12 -19.34
C GLU A 109 15.03 -7.31 -18.44
N PRO A 110 14.05 -8.01 -17.84
CA PRO A 110 14.35 -9.19 -17.06
C PRO A 110 15.00 -10.24 -17.96
N ILE A 111 16.12 -10.82 -17.51
CA ILE A 111 16.81 -11.87 -18.25
C ILE A 111 15.79 -13.01 -18.47
N PRO A 112 15.55 -13.45 -19.72
CA PRO A 112 14.58 -14.50 -19.99
C PRO A 112 14.96 -15.77 -19.22
N ILE A 113 14.02 -16.28 -18.42
CA ILE A 113 14.19 -17.46 -17.54
C ILE A 113 14.03 -18.78 -18.35
N LEU A 114 13.55 -18.68 -19.58
CA LEU A 114 13.28 -19.81 -20.47
C LEU A 114 14.50 -20.69 -20.82
N PRO A 115 15.74 -20.17 -20.98
CA PRO A 115 16.90 -21.00 -21.28
C PRO A 115 17.43 -21.79 -20.06
N THR A 116 17.00 -21.44 -18.84
CA THR A 116 17.53 -22.01 -17.59
C THR A 116 16.70 -23.18 -17.07
N LEU A 117 15.57 -23.51 -17.72
CA LEU A 117 14.75 -24.65 -17.35
C LEU A 117 15.41 -25.95 -17.87
N PRO A 118 15.78 -26.90 -16.98
CA PRO A 118 16.31 -28.18 -17.41
C PRO A 118 15.24 -28.94 -18.20
N VAL A 119 15.58 -29.36 -19.43
CA VAL A 119 14.70 -30.13 -20.30
C VAL A 119 14.36 -31.47 -19.62
N PRO A 120 13.06 -31.82 -19.44
CA PRO A 120 12.66 -33.10 -18.88
C PRO A 120 13.20 -34.24 -19.73
N ARG A 121 14.04 -35.09 -19.13
CA ARG A 121 14.57 -36.28 -19.80
C ARG A 121 13.44 -37.34 -19.86
N PRO A 122 13.12 -37.88 -21.05
CA PRO A 122 12.01 -38.84 -21.18
C PRO A 122 12.29 -40.10 -20.35
N PRO A 123 11.26 -40.71 -19.74
CA PRO A 123 11.41 -41.92 -18.94
C PRO A 123 11.89 -43.08 -19.83
N LEU A 124 12.97 -43.73 -19.39
CA LEU A 124 13.45 -44.98 -19.96
C LEU A 124 12.39 -46.06 -19.73
N THR A 125 11.85 -46.57 -20.83
CA THR A 125 10.92 -47.70 -20.90
C THR A 125 11.54 -48.93 -20.22
N PRO A 126 10.93 -49.52 -19.18
CA PRO A 126 11.38 -50.80 -18.65
C PRO A 126 10.92 -51.92 -19.60
N SER A 127 11.87 -52.42 -20.39
CA SER A 127 11.72 -53.71 -21.06
C SER A 127 12.02 -54.83 -20.07
N HIS A 128 11.06 -55.76 -20.00
CA HIS A 128 11.24 -57.19 -19.77
C HIS A 128 11.13 -57.74 -18.32
N ILE A 129 10.29 -58.76 -18.26
CA ILE A 129 9.78 -59.56 -17.14
C ILE A 129 10.77 -60.69 -16.85
N GLU A 130 11.05 -61.01 -15.58
CA GLU A 130 11.35 -62.39 -15.17
C GLU A 130 11.00 -62.64 -13.70
N PRO A 131 10.13 -63.62 -13.37
CA PRO A 131 9.84 -64.04 -12.01
C PRO A 131 10.65 -65.29 -11.65
N SER A 132 11.27 -65.30 -10.48
CA SER A 132 11.78 -66.54 -9.87
C SER A 132 11.46 -66.61 -8.39
N GLN A 133 11.00 -67.80 -8.02
CA GLN A 133 10.40 -68.22 -6.76
C GLN A 133 11.46 -68.52 -5.68
N GLN A 134 10.92 -68.75 -4.47
CA GLN A 134 11.28 -69.80 -3.50
C GLN A 134 12.08 -69.45 -2.22
N GLN A 135 11.45 -69.93 -1.12
CA GLN A 135 12.00 -70.50 0.12
C GLN A 135 12.49 -69.53 1.20
N ARG A 136 12.34 -69.80 2.51
CA ARG A 136 11.54 -70.71 3.36
C ARG A 136 12.02 -70.41 4.80
N SER A 137 11.13 -70.56 5.79
CA SER A 137 11.45 -70.94 7.19
C SER A 137 12.07 -69.86 8.10
N GLN A 138 11.86 -69.80 9.42
CA GLN A 138 11.03 -70.49 10.41
C GLN A 138 11.29 -69.72 11.73
N SER A 139 10.25 -69.46 12.52
CA SER A 139 10.34 -69.23 13.97
C SER A 139 10.55 -70.59 14.69
N PRO A 140 11.17 -70.65 15.89
CA PRO A 140 10.38 -70.52 17.12
C PRO A 140 11.12 -69.95 18.37
N THR A 141 10.35 -69.30 19.24
CA THR A 141 10.54 -69.07 20.71
C THR A 141 10.31 -70.39 21.49
N PRO A 142 10.40 -70.52 22.85
CA PRO A 142 10.69 -69.56 23.95
C PRO A 142 11.58 -70.10 25.12
N GLN A 143 11.98 -69.21 26.06
CA GLN A 143 12.22 -69.44 27.51
C GLN A 143 12.86 -68.17 28.14
N GLU A 144 12.86 -67.91 29.45
CA GLU A 144 11.83 -67.64 30.46
C GLU A 144 12.60 -67.04 31.68
N LEU A 145 12.02 -66.02 32.36
CA LEU A 145 12.27 -65.49 33.72
C LEU A 145 13.64 -64.89 34.15
N LYS A 146 13.67 -63.59 34.54
CA LYS A 146 13.43 -63.07 35.93
C LYS A 146 14.18 -61.75 36.25
N GLU A 147 13.40 -60.66 36.35
CA GLU A 147 13.32 -59.67 37.45
C GLU A 147 14.57 -58.86 37.92
N LYS A 148 14.54 -57.51 37.83
CA LYS A 148 14.41 -56.56 38.97
C LYS A 148 14.48 -55.06 38.54
N SER A 149 13.48 -54.29 38.98
CA SER A 149 13.28 -52.82 38.91
C SER A 149 14.34 -52.01 39.74
N PRO A 150 14.43 -50.66 39.74
CA PRO A 150 13.34 -49.66 39.62
C PRO A 150 13.60 -48.36 38.79
N SER A 151 12.48 -47.66 38.53
CA SER A 151 12.30 -46.35 37.89
C SER A 151 12.97 -45.16 38.62
N PRO A 152 13.03 -43.95 38.02
CA PRO A 152 11.88 -43.04 38.15
C PRO A 152 11.47 -42.29 36.88
N ALA A 153 10.17 -42.02 36.82
CA ALA A 153 9.50 -41.20 35.82
C ALA A 153 9.86 -39.71 35.96
N LEU A 154 10.03 -39.02 34.83
CA LEU A 154 10.11 -37.56 34.81
C LEU A 154 9.26 -36.99 33.66
N SER A 155 8.06 -36.58 34.07
CA SER A 155 7.27 -35.42 33.65
C SER A 155 7.33 -34.99 32.16
N LYS A 156 6.39 -35.51 31.37
CA LYS A 156 5.84 -34.80 30.21
C LYS A 156 4.80 -33.82 30.74
N ASN A 157 5.13 -32.55 30.88
CA ASN A 157 4.16 -31.44 31.06
C ASN A 157 4.92 -30.13 30.77
N ASN A 158 4.60 -29.45 29.67
CA ASN A 158 4.71 -27.98 29.45
C ASN A 158 4.80 -27.59 27.97
N LEU A 159 3.85 -28.00 27.11
CA LEU A 159 3.58 -27.21 25.89
C LEU A 159 2.20 -27.51 25.27
N PHE A 160 1.17 -27.67 26.10
CA PHE A 160 -0.21 -27.54 25.62
C PHE A 160 -0.64 -26.09 25.87
N ILE A 161 -0.71 -25.33 24.78
CA ILE A 161 -1.47 -24.07 24.76
C ILE A 161 -2.94 -24.50 24.81
N THR A 162 -3.52 -24.42 25.99
CA THR A 162 -4.97 -24.58 26.19
C THR A 162 -5.70 -23.41 25.51
N PRO A 163 -6.72 -23.65 24.69
CA PRO A 163 -7.54 -22.60 24.09
C PRO A 163 -8.43 -21.93 25.15
N PRO A 164 -8.70 -20.61 25.08
CA PRO A 164 -9.74 -19.99 25.90
C PRO A 164 -11.14 -20.31 25.35
N ASP A 165 -12.01 -20.72 26.26
CA ASP A 165 -13.43 -21.03 26.08
C ASP A 165 -14.22 -19.74 25.77
N PRO A 166 -15.13 -19.74 24.77
CA PRO A 166 -16.05 -18.64 24.54
C PRO A 166 -17.32 -18.89 25.33
N GLU A 167 -17.70 -18.00 26.25
CA GLU A 167 -19.09 -17.69 26.68
C GLU A 167 -19.02 -16.78 27.94
N GLU A 168 -18.99 -15.47 27.73
CA GLU A 168 -19.63 -14.50 28.64
C GLU A 168 -19.76 -13.16 27.88
N MET A 169 -20.89 -13.04 27.17
CA MET A 169 -21.35 -11.77 26.61
C MET A 169 -22.19 -11.04 27.65
N SER A 170 -21.81 -9.81 27.98
CA SER A 170 -22.74 -8.68 28.18
C SER A 170 -21.99 -7.38 28.52
N PRO A 171 -22.59 -6.20 28.26
CA PRO A 171 -22.01 -5.22 27.35
C PRO A 171 -21.67 -3.89 28.04
N THR A 172 -21.28 -2.90 27.23
CA THR A 172 -21.20 -1.45 27.54
C THR A 172 -19.85 -0.97 28.07
N LEU A 173 -18.98 -0.48 27.17
CA LEU A 173 -18.71 0.96 27.03
C LEU A 173 -17.58 1.20 26.02
N ILE A 174 -17.88 2.11 25.08
CA ILE A 174 -16.97 2.67 24.08
C ILE A 174 -16.16 3.77 24.77
N THR A 175 -14.82 3.73 24.68
CA THR A 175 -13.91 4.86 24.36
C THR A 175 -12.50 4.72 24.97
N THR A 176 -11.49 5.12 24.18
CA THR A 176 -10.10 5.48 24.55
C THR A 176 -9.18 4.45 25.22
N ALA A 177 -8.10 4.05 24.51
CA ALA A 177 -6.75 4.62 24.70
C ALA A 177 -5.66 3.69 24.10
N LEU A 178 -4.88 4.24 23.17
CA LEU A 178 -3.55 3.74 22.79
C LEU A 178 -2.61 3.79 24.01
N PRO A 179 -1.78 2.78 24.27
CA PRO A 179 -0.56 2.98 25.05
C PRO A 179 0.61 3.26 24.13
N SER A 180 1.02 4.53 24.14
CA SER A 180 2.38 4.96 23.83
C SER A 180 3.36 4.38 24.86
N LEU A 181 4.44 3.74 24.42
CA LEU A 181 5.65 3.53 25.21
C LEU A 181 6.88 3.73 24.30
N LEU A 182 7.25 4.99 24.11
CA LEU A 182 8.65 5.39 23.95
C LEU A 182 9.20 5.76 25.33
N PRO A 183 10.46 5.41 25.64
CA PRO A 183 11.33 6.31 26.37
C PRO A 183 12.34 6.97 25.41
N SER A 184 12.50 8.27 25.63
CA SER A 184 13.40 9.20 24.95
C SER A 184 14.84 9.10 25.50
N SER A 185 15.85 9.03 24.62
CA SER A 185 17.07 9.86 24.61
C SER A 185 18.01 9.49 23.44
N TYR A 186 18.69 10.49 22.87
CA TYR A 186 19.46 10.55 21.59
C TYR A 186 20.84 9.78 21.59
N PRO A 187 21.73 9.84 20.55
CA PRO A 187 21.95 8.84 19.46
C PRO A 187 23.46 8.43 19.36
N PRO A 188 24.06 8.14 18.18
CA PRO A 188 23.88 7.07 17.17
C PRO A 188 25.07 6.06 17.17
N GLU A 189 24.95 4.92 16.47
CA GLU A 189 25.96 4.38 15.53
C GLU A 189 25.66 2.93 15.09
N THR A 190 25.63 2.73 13.77
CA THR A 190 25.90 1.48 13.02
C THR A 190 25.28 0.15 13.49
N ALA A 191 24.26 -0.32 12.74
CA ALA A 191 24.11 -1.72 12.31
C ALA A 191 22.90 -1.80 11.37
N THR A 192 23.10 -1.82 10.05
CA THR A 192 23.22 -3.05 9.25
C THR A 192 22.07 -4.02 9.48
N THR A 193 21.24 -4.09 8.44
CA THR A 193 20.26 -5.12 8.11
C THR A 193 20.74 -6.54 8.46
N SER A 194 20.05 -7.26 9.35
CA SER A 194 19.77 -8.70 9.24
C SER A 194 19.23 -9.25 10.56
N ALA A 195 17.93 -9.52 10.63
CA ALA A 195 17.38 -10.37 11.68
C ALA A 195 16.19 -11.19 11.15
N PHE A 196 16.46 -11.99 10.11
CA PHE A 196 15.64 -13.14 9.74
C PHE A 196 16.56 -14.37 9.65
N SER A 197 17.16 -14.75 10.77
CA SER A 197 17.86 -16.04 10.94
C SER A 197 18.34 -16.18 12.38
N ARG A 198 17.43 -16.45 13.31
CA ARG A 198 17.76 -17.14 14.56
C ARG A 198 16.57 -18.01 14.91
N ASN A 199 16.67 -19.29 14.56
CA ASN A 199 16.12 -20.45 15.30
C ASN A 199 16.36 -21.75 14.50
N PHE A 200 17.55 -21.92 13.94
CA PHE A 200 18.02 -23.25 13.57
C PHE A 200 18.87 -23.75 14.73
N GLY A 201 18.44 -24.86 15.32
CA GLY A 201 19.09 -25.54 16.42
C GLY A 201 20.49 -26.08 16.06
N PRO A 202 21.14 -26.77 17.01
CA PRO A 202 22.55 -27.14 16.90
C PRO A 202 22.81 -28.05 15.70
N THR A 203 23.70 -27.61 14.82
CA THR A 203 24.26 -28.41 13.73
C THR A 203 25.06 -29.59 14.29
N PRO A 204 24.68 -30.87 14.06
CA PRO A 204 25.48 -32.00 14.48
C PRO A 204 26.71 -32.10 13.58
N THR A 205 27.88 -31.93 14.18
CA THR A 205 29.18 -32.09 13.53
C THR A 205 29.37 -33.56 13.16
N ALA A 206 29.50 -33.83 11.86
CA ALA A 206 29.71 -35.17 11.31
C ALA A 206 31.03 -35.76 11.80
N ARG A 207 30.96 -36.66 12.80
CA ARG A 207 32.09 -37.51 13.19
C ARG A 207 32.09 -38.73 12.27
N LYS A 208 33.08 -38.77 11.39
CA LYS A 208 33.40 -39.88 10.49
C LYS A 208 33.72 -41.14 11.32
N LEU A 209 32.79 -42.08 11.43
CA LEU A 209 33.08 -43.45 11.85
C LEU A 209 32.11 -44.42 11.17
N GLY A 210 32.68 -45.48 10.59
CA GLY A 210 32.07 -46.31 9.56
C GLY A 210 30.80 -47.07 9.96
N GLY A 211 30.04 -47.41 8.92
CA GLY A 211 28.85 -48.25 8.98
C GLY A 211 27.75 -47.68 8.09
N THR A 212 27.43 -48.39 7.01
CA THR A 212 26.32 -48.11 6.07
C THR A 212 24.95 -47.96 6.75
N HIS A 213 24.85 -48.25 8.05
CA HIS A 213 23.66 -48.16 8.89
C HIS A 213 23.52 -46.82 9.67
N ALA A 214 24.58 -46.01 9.79
CA ALA A 214 24.50 -44.71 10.49
C ALA A 214 23.92 -43.61 9.57
N SER A 215 24.15 -43.72 8.26
CA SER A 215 23.61 -42.83 7.24
C SER A 215 22.09 -42.96 7.06
N THR A 216 21.52 -44.15 7.28
CA THR A 216 20.06 -44.37 7.21
C THR A 216 19.34 -43.72 8.38
N ALA A 217 19.93 -43.74 9.58
CA ALA A 217 19.36 -43.07 10.76
C ALA A 217 19.33 -41.54 10.63
N VAL A 218 20.37 -40.92 10.06
CA VAL A 218 20.39 -39.47 9.78
C VAL A 218 19.40 -39.10 8.67
N GLN A 219 19.20 -39.98 7.67
CA GLN A 219 18.18 -39.78 6.65
C GLN A 219 16.76 -39.85 7.24
N GLU A 220 16.50 -40.78 8.16
CA GLU A 220 15.21 -40.85 8.86
C GLU A 220 14.94 -39.58 9.69
N GLU A 221 15.95 -39.05 10.40
CA GLU A 221 15.84 -37.80 11.17
C GLU A 221 15.56 -36.56 10.29
N LEU A 222 16.25 -36.45 9.15
CA LEU A 222 15.98 -35.35 8.20
C LEU A 222 14.60 -35.50 7.56
N SER A 223 14.17 -36.72 7.24
CA SER A 223 12.85 -36.96 6.65
C SER A 223 11.71 -36.62 7.61
N THR A 224 11.86 -36.97 8.89
CA THR A 224 10.90 -36.61 9.95
C THR A 224 10.89 -35.10 10.22
N GLN A 225 12.04 -34.44 10.21
CA GLN A 225 12.09 -32.97 10.32
C GLN A 225 11.41 -32.28 9.14
N LEU A 226 11.60 -32.80 7.92
CA LEU A 226 10.99 -32.26 6.71
C LEU A 226 9.47 -32.49 6.70
N GLU A 227 9.00 -33.63 7.18
CA GLU A 227 7.57 -33.91 7.37
C GLU A 227 6.94 -32.90 8.34
N LEU A 228 7.58 -32.64 9.49
CA LEU A 228 7.10 -31.65 10.46
C LEU A 228 7.07 -30.24 9.86
N MET A 229 8.10 -29.86 9.09
CA MET A 229 8.11 -28.57 8.38
C MET A 229 7.02 -28.48 7.32
N ALA A 230 6.78 -29.55 6.55
CA ALA A 230 5.71 -29.59 5.57
C ALA A 230 4.32 -29.48 6.22
N GLN A 231 4.11 -30.14 7.36
CA GLN A 231 2.88 -30.02 8.15
C GLN A 231 2.70 -28.60 8.71
N GLN A 232 3.77 -27.96 9.16
CA GLN A 232 3.74 -26.57 9.61
C GLN A 232 3.44 -25.61 8.46
N LEU A 233 4.07 -25.80 7.31
CA LEU A 233 3.82 -25.00 6.10
C LEU A 233 2.37 -25.14 5.66
N LYS A 234 1.81 -26.35 5.72
CA LYS A 234 0.40 -26.63 5.41
C LYS A 234 -0.55 -25.91 6.38
N ARG A 235 -0.27 -25.93 7.68
CA ARG A 235 -1.05 -25.17 8.67
C ARG A 235 -0.96 -23.68 8.44
N ASN A 236 0.23 -23.15 8.17
CA ASN A 236 0.42 -21.75 7.82
C ASN A 236 -0.36 -21.38 6.55
N ALA A 237 -0.34 -22.23 5.51
CA ALA A 237 -1.08 -22.00 4.27
C ALA A 237 -2.60 -21.99 4.50
N MET A 238 -3.15 -22.90 5.31
CA MET A 238 -4.57 -22.89 5.68
C MET A 238 -4.95 -21.65 6.49
N HIS A 239 -4.08 -21.20 7.40
CA HIS A 239 -4.29 -19.96 8.14
C HIS A 239 -4.26 -18.73 7.22
N PHE A 240 -3.35 -18.71 6.24
CA PHE A 240 -3.30 -17.65 5.25
C PHE A 240 -4.52 -17.66 4.32
N SER A 241 -5.03 -18.82 3.90
CA SER A 241 -6.23 -18.88 3.04
C SER A 241 -7.46 -18.35 3.78
N THR A 242 -7.65 -18.72 5.04
CA THR A 242 -8.77 -18.24 5.87
C THR A 242 -8.65 -16.76 6.20
N SER A 243 -7.42 -16.24 6.39
CA SER A 243 -7.19 -14.81 6.57
C SER A 243 -7.47 -14.03 5.28
N LEU A 244 -7.04 -14.55 4.13
CA LEU A 244 -7.33 -13.93 2.83
C LEU A 244 -8.83 -13.91 2.51
N GLU A 245 -9.59 -14.92 2.92
CA GLU A 245 -11.04 -14.95 2.73
C GLU A 245 -11.75 -13.88 3.59
N LYS A 246 -11.29 -13.69 4.83
CA LYS A 246 -11.75 -12.57 5.69
C LYS A 246 -11.37 -11.22 5.11
N ASP A 247 -10.12 -11.06 4.67
CA ASP A 247 -9.64 -9.83 4.08
C ASP A 247 -10.40 -9.50 2.80
N LYS A 248 -10.71 -10.50 1.96
CA LYS A 248 -11.57 -10.34 0.79
C LYS A 248 -12.96 -9.82 1.18
N ALA A 249 -13.59 -10.37 2.21
CA ALA A 249 -14.88 -9.89 2.67
C ALA A 249 -14.83 -8.43 3.17
N VAL A 250 -13.76 -8.05 3.87
CA VAL A 250 -13.54 -6.66 4.31
C VAL A 250 -13.33 -5.73 3.11
N VAL A 251 -12.58 -6.16 2.09
CA VAL A 251 -12.35 -5.39 0.86
C VAL A 251 -13.65 -5.21 0.08
N GLU A 252 -14.46 -6.26 -0.09
CA GLU A 252 -15.77 -6.17 -0.74
C GLU A 252 -16.72 -5.23 0.02
N GLN A 253 -16.73 -5.29 1.36
CA GLN A 253 -17.52 -4.38 2.18
C GLN A 253 -17.04 -2.93 2.06
N ALA A 254 -15.72 -2.70 2.02
CA ALA A 254 -15.14 -1.38 1.82
C ALA A 254 -15.46 -0.83 0.42
N GLN A 255 -15.40 -1.68 -0.60
CA GLN A 255 -15.78 -1.33 -1.97
C GLN A 255 -17.27 -0.94 -2.04
N ALA A 256 -18.16 -1.74 -1.47
CA ALA A 256 -19.60 -1.42 -1.45
C ALA A 256 -19.89 -0.09 -0.73
N LYS A 257 -19.18 0.20 0.37
CA LYS A 257 -19.29 1.50 1.06
C LYS A 257 -18.73 2.66 0.23
N LEU A 258 -17.64 2.42 -0.50
CA LEU A 258 -17.04 3.42 -1.37
C LEU A 258 -17.96 3.75 -2.56
N GLU A 259 -18.53 2.73 -3.20
CA GLU A 259 -19.50 2.86 -4.29
C GLU A 259 -20.75 3.61 -3.80
N GLY A 260 -21.31 3.23 -2.65
CA GLY A 260 -22.46 3.93 -2.07
C GLY A 260 -22.17 5.39 -1.73
N ASN A 261 -20.98 5.71 -1.20
CA ASN A 261 -20.59 7.09 -0.93
C ASN A 261 -20.34 7.89 -2.22
N TYR A 262 -19.73 7.26 -3.23
CA TYR A 262 -19.49 7.88 -4.52
C TYR A 262 -20.80 8.21 -5.25
N ASP A 263 -21.78 7.31 -5.21
CA ASP A 263 -23.10 7.53 -5.81
C ASP A 263 -23.87 8.65 -5.11
N MET A 264 -23.84 8.69 -3.77
CA MET A 264 -24.41 9.79 -2.99
C MET A 264 -23.74 11.13 -3.36
N MET A 265 -22.42 11.16 -3.42
CA MET A 265 -21.68 12.37 -3.79
C MET A 265 -22.00 12.82 -5.23
N GLN A 266 -22.15 11.89 -6.17
CA GLN A 266 -22.55 12.24 -7.54
C GLN A 266 -23.98 12.75 -7.62
N GLN A 267 -24.90 12.12 -6.90
CA GLN A 267 -26.29 12.56 -6.84
C GLN A 267 -26.40 13.96 -6.24
N GLU A 268 -25.66 14.23 -5.17
CA GLU A 268 -25.58 15.58 -4.58
C GLU A 268 -24.94 16.58 -5.54
N ARG A 269 -23.85 16.21 -6.24
CA ARG A 269 -23.23 17.07 -7.27
C ARG A 269 -24.20 17.43 -8.39
N VAL A 270 -24.98 16.47 -8.89
CA VAL A 270 -25.98 16.73 -9.95
C VAL A 270 -27.07 17.65 -9.41
N ARG A 271 -27.59 17.39 -8.20
CA ARG A 271 -28.60 18.23 -7.58
C ARG A 271 -28.12 19.65 -7.31
N LEU A 272 -26.89 19.82 -6.83
CA LEU A 272 -26.27 21.12 -6.61
C LEU A 272 -26.01 21.84 -7.94
N ARG A 273 -25.61 21.13 -8.99
CA ARG A 273 -25.44 21.70 -10.33
C ARG A 273 -26.76 22.20 -10.90
N ASP A 274 -27.85 21.45 -10.73
CA ASP A 274 -29.17 21.86 -11.20
C ASP A 274 -29.68 23.09 -10.45
N HIS A 275 -29.46 23.16 -9.13
CA HIS A 275 -29.78 24.34 -8.34
C HIS A 275 -28.88 25.55 -8.68
N SER A 276 -27.59 25.34 -8.94
CA SER A 276 -26.65 26.39 -9.32
C SER A 276 -26.93 26.95 -10.73
N GLY A 277 -27.29 26.08 -11.68
CA GLY A 277 -27.70 26.48 -13.03
C GLY A 277 -28.97 27.33 -13.05
N LYS A 278 -29.92 27.05 -12.14
CA LYS A 278 -31.19 27.79 -12.05
C LYS A 278 -31.01 29.22 -11.54
N SER A 279 -30.15 29.45 -10.54
CA SER A 279 -29.84 30.82 -10.06
C SER A 279 -28.99 31.63 -11.04
N ARG A 280 -28.13 30.98 -11.82
CA ARG A 280 -27.35 31.65 -12.87
C ARG A 280 -28.21 32.04 -14.09
N SER A 281 -29.22 31.23 -14.43
CA SER A 281 -30.10 31.49 -15.57
C SER A 281 -30.95 32.76 -15.40
N THR A 282 -31.54 32.96 -14.20
CA THR A 282 -32.34 34.17 -13.92
C THR A 282 -31.48 35.43 -13.94
N THR A 283 -30.25 35.37 -13.39
CA THR A 283 -29.31 36.49 -13.41
C THR A 283 -28.80 36.82 -14.82
N CYS A 284 -28.59 35.80 -15.66
CA CYS A 284 -28.24 35.99 -17.07
C CYS A 284 -29.39 36.65 -17.85
N MET A 285 -30.63 36.23 -17.59
CA MET A 285 -31.80 36.82 -18.26
C MET A 285 -32.00 38.29 -17.86
N THR A 286 -31.85 38.64 -16.59
CA THR A 286 -31.97 40.05 -16.13
C THR A 286 -30.85 40.91 -16.71
N LEU A 287 -29.61 40.43 -16.73
CA LEU A 287 -28.48 41.10 -17.40
C LEU A 287 -28.76 41.34 -18.89
N GLY A 288 -29.35 40.35 -19.59
CA GLY A 288 -29.75 40.50 -20.99
C GLY A 288 -30.76 41.64 -21.21
N ILE A 289 -31.76 41.75 -20.33
CA ILE A 289 -32.75 42.84 -20.39
C ILE A 289 -32.09 44.20 -20.14
N VAL A 290 -31.19 44.31 -19.15
CA VAL A 290 -30.47 45.56 -18.86
C VAL A 290 -29.61 46.00 -20.05
N ILE A 291 -28.90 45.07 -20.70
CA ILE A 291 -28.10 45.35 -21.89
C ILE A 291 -28.98 45.81 -23.07
N LEU A 292 -30.14 45.18 -23.27
CA LEU A 292 -31.09 45.58 -24.30
C LEU A 292 -31.57 47.03 -24.09
N VAL A 293 -31.94 47.39 -22.87
CA VAL A 293 -32.38 48.75 -22.52
C VAL A 293 -31.25 49.76 -22.78
N LEU A 294 -30.00 49.44 -22.42
CA LEU A 294 -28.84 50.28 -22.72
C LEU A 294 -28.61 50.46 -24.23
N LEU A 295 -28.78 49.41 -25.04
CA LEU A 295 -28.66 49.50 -26.48
C LEU A 295 -29.74 50.40 -27.10
N VAL A 296 -30.99 50.24 -26.70
CA VAL A 296 -32.10 51.08 -27.17
C VAL A 296 -31.86 52.55 -26.76
N PHE A 297 -31.39 52.79 -25.54
CA PHE A 297 -31.04 54.12 -25.07
C PHE A 297 -29.91 54.75 -25.89
N MET A 298 -28.82 54.02 -26.14
CA MET A 298 -27.71 54.46 -26.97
C MET A 298 -28.16 54.78 -28.41
N LEU A 299 -29.06 53.96 -28.99
CA LEU A 299 -29.65 54.23 -30.30
C LEU A 299 -30.49 55.51 -30.30
N MET A 300 -31.34 55.71 -29.29
CA MET A 300 -32.17 56.92 -29.15
C MET A 300 -31.30 58.19 -29.05
N VAL A 301 -30.26 58.16 -28.21
CA VAL A 301 -29.28 59.25 -28.08
C VAL A 301 -28.53 59.47 -29.39
N SER A 302 -28.16 58.39 -30.09
CA SER A 302 -27.48 58.48 -31.37
C SER A 302 -28.37 59.16 -32.42
N VAL A 303 -29.66 58.82 -32.48
CA VAL A 303 -30.62 59.45 -33.40
C VAL A 303 -30.80 60.93 -33.07
N ILE A 304 -30.93 61.32 -31.81
CA ILE A 304 -31.05 62.73 -31.42
C ILE A 304 -29.77 63.51 -31.76
N ARG A 305 -28.60 62.88 -31.63
CA ARG A 305 -27.32 63.55 -31.90
C ARG A 305 -26.98 63.63 -33.39
N PHE A 306 -27.43 62.67 -34.18
CA PHE A 306 -27.20 62.62 -35.63
C PHE A 306 -28.30 63.26 -36.47
N SER A 307 -29.50 63.44 -35.91
CA SER A 307 -30.58 64.23 -36.49
C SER A 307 -30.42 65.72 -36.16
#